data_AF-A0A645F787-F1
#
_entry.id   AF-A0A645F787-F1
#
_cell.length_a   1.000
_cell.length_b   1.000
_cell.length_c   1.000
_cell.angle_alpha   90.00
_cell.angle_beta   90.00
_cell.angle_gamma   90.00
#
_symmetry.space_group_name_H-M   'P 1'
#
loop_
_entity.id
_entity.type
_entity.pdbx_description
1 polymer ?
#
loop_
_entity_poly.entity_id
_entity_poly.type
_entity_poly.pdbx_seq_one_letter_code
_entity_poly.pdbx_strand_id
1 'polypeptide(L)'
;MEGDSNDYFGKGLSGGKLIVYPPKGSPFAADENIIIGNVALYGATSGKAFVCGVAGERFCVRNSGAIAVVEGVGDHGCEYMTGGRAVILGRTGKNFAAGMSGGVAYVLDEGRDLYMRLNKEFVSMEQVTEKHDIAELKDLISQHTAATGSARGKAILAEFSRYLPFFKKILPYDYDRMLRTIAQMEEKGMSREQAEVEAFYVNTRGGER
;
A
#
# COMPACT_ATOMS: atom_id res chain seq x y z
N MET A 1 14.41 -9.56 -10.59
CA MET A 1 15.73 -9.85 -10.01
C MET A 1 15.54 -11.03 -9.07
N GLU A 2 16.36 -12.05 -9.27
CA GLU A 2 16.50 -13.17 -8.32
C GLU A 2 17.66 -12.82 -7.38
N GLY A 3 17.43 -12.86 -6.07
CA GLY A 3 18.36 -12.36 -5.06
C GLY A 3 17.76 -11.27 -4.18
N ASP A 4 18.62 -10.46 -3.59
CA ASP A 4 18.29 -9.35 -2.69
C ASP A 4 18.81 -8.00 -3.21
N SER A 5 18.36 -6.91 -2.62
CA SER A 5 18.80 -5.56 -2.97
C SER A 5 19.09 -4.73 -1.73
N ASN A 6 20.04 -3.82 -1.84
CA ASN A 6 20.35 -2.87 -0.77
C ASN A 6 19.35 -1.70 -0.75
N ASP A 7 19.67 -0.65 -0.01
CA ASP A 7 18.86 0.55 0.14
C ASP A 7 18.49 1.21 -1.19
N TYR A 8 17.40 1.99 -1.17
CA TYR A 8 16.90 2.79 -2.29
C TYR A 8 16.42 1.98 -3.50
N PHE A 9 16.06 0.72 -3.30
CA PHE A 9 15.43 -0.09 -4.34
C PHE A 9 14.23 0.66 -4.96
N GLY A 10 14.31 0.93 -6.26
CA GLY A 10 13.26 1.65 -6.99
C GLY A 10 13.08 3.12 -6.60
N LYS A 11 14.09 3.79 -6.06
CA LYS A 11 14.07 5.26 -5.85
C LYS A 11 13.65 5.99 -7.13
N GLY A 12 12.66 6.87 -7.01
CA GLY A 12 12.12 7.64 -8.12
C GLY A 12 11.49 6.79 -9.22
N LEU A 13 10.96 5.60 -8.90
CA LEU A 13 10.27 4.75 -9.87
C LEU A 13 9.18 5.56 -10.61
N SER A 14 9.26 5.55 -11.95
CA SER A 14 8.45 6.40 -12.83
C SER A 14 7.93 5.61 -14.04
N GLY A 15 7.18 4.54 -13.77
CA GLY A 15 6.39 3.81 -14.77
C GLY A 15 6.85 2.38 -15.04
N GLY A 16 8.06 2.03 -14.63
CA GLY A 16 8.60 0.67 -14.78
C GLY A 16 7.94 -0.36 -13.85
N LYS A 17 8.25 -1.64 -14.10
CA LYS A 17 7.88 -2.77 -13.24
C LYS A 17 9.14 -3.37 -12.63
N LEU A 18 9.25 -3.35 -11.31
CA LEU A 18 10.33 -3.94 -10.53
C LEU A 18 9.84 -5.20 -9.83
N ILE A 19 10.67 -6.23 -9.80
CA ILE A 19 10.35 -7.51 -9.17
C ILE A 19 11.61 -8.02 -8.46
N VAL A 20 11.51 -8.36 -7.18
CA VAL A 20 12.57 -8.99 -6.38
C VAL A 20 12.00 -10.21 -5.67
N TYR A 21 12.72 -11.33 -5.75
CA TYR A 21 12.36 -12.59 -5.10
C TYR A 21 13.62 -13.40 -4.77
N PRO A 22 13.58 -14.23 -3.71
CA PRO A 22 14.75 -14.99 -3.29
C PRO A 22 15.12 -16.07 -4.30
N PRO A 23 16.39 -16.51 -4.35
CA PRO A 23 16.81 -17.61 -5.21
C PRO A 23 16.00 -18.89 -4.98
N LYS A 24 15.81 -19.68 -6.04
CA LYS A 24 15.15 -20.98 -5.90
C LYS A 24 15.92 -21.88 -4.92
N GLY A 25 15.20 -22.45 -3.95
CA GLY A 25 15.78 -23.36 -2.96
C GLY A 25 16.41 -22.65 -1.76
N SER A 26 16.22 -21.33 -1.60
CA SER A 26 16.55 -20.64 -0.35
C SER A 26 15.90 -21.33 0.86
N PRO A 27 16.66 -21.62 1.93
CA PRO A 27 16.16 -22.41 3.06
C PRO A 27 15.30 -21.61 4.04
N PHE A 28 15.15 -20.30 3.84
CA PHE A 28 14.47 -19.39 4.75
C PHE A 28 13.08 -18.98 4.23
N ALA A 29 12.17 -18.64 5.15
CA ALA A 29 10.87 -18.09 4.83
C ALA A 29 11.02 -16.63 4.35
N ALA A 30 10.64 -16.35 3.11
CA ALA A 30 10.83 -15.03 2.50
C ALA A 30 10.14 -13.91 3.31
N ASP A 31 8.96 -14.19 3.84
CA ASP A 31 8.11 -13.25 4.58
C ASP A 31 8.63 -12.90 5.98
N GLU A 32 9.71 -13.55 6.42
CA GLU A 32 10.40 -13.28 7.68
C GLU A 32 11.80 -12.66 7.49
N ASN A 33 12.26 -12.50 6.24
CA ASN A 33 13.63 -12.11 5.93
C ASN A 33 13.68 -10.84 5.07
N ILE A 34 14.60 -9.95 5.40
CA ILE A 34 14.83 -8.70 4.65
C ILE A 34 15.44 -9.06 3.29
N ILE A 35 14.77 -8.63 2.22
CA ILE A 35 15.21 -8.85 0.83
C ILE A 35 15.47 -7.55 0.08
N ILE A 36 14.90 -6.43 0.56
CA ILE A 36 15.28 -5.09 0.10
C ILE A 36 15.61 -4.19 1.30
N GLY A 37 16.61 -3.34 1.14
CA GLY A 37 17.06 -2.41 2.17
C GLY A 37 16.08 -1.27 2.47
N ASN A 38 16.60 -0.23 3.11
CA ASN A 38 15.85 0.93 3.58
C ASN A 38 15.48 1.88 2.44
N VAL A 39 14.48 2.73 2.70
CA VAL A 39 14.10 3.86 1.83
C VAL A 39 13.75 3.42 0.40
N ALA A 40 13.23 2.20 0.25
CA ALA A 40 12.77 1.68 -1.02
C ALA A 40 11.57 2.50 -1.55
N LEU A 41 11.55 2.72 -2.87
CA LEU A 41 10.52 3.48 -3.59
C LEU A 41 10.38 4.94 -3.16
N TYR A 42 11.48 5.53 -2.66
CA TYR A 42 11.51 6.94 -2.29
C TYR A 42 11.07 7.83 -3.46
N GLY A 43 10.02 8.63 -3.26
CA GLY A 43 9.57 9.62 -4.24
C GLY A 43 9.07 9.01 -5.55
N ALA A 44 8.66 7.73 -5.53
CA ALA A 44 8.13 7.07 -6.72
C ALA A 44 6.84 7.74 -7.20
N THR A 45 6.71 7.99 -8.50
CA THR A 45 5.59 8.73 -9.09
C THR A 45 4.65 7.84 -9.89
N SER A 46 5.12 6.71 -10.40
CA SER A 46 4.31 5.73 -11.14
C SER A 46 5.07 4.41 -11.27
N GLY A 47 4.40 3.36 -11.73
CA GLY A 47 5.01 2.03 -11.92
C GLY A 47 4.62 1.03 -10.84
N LYS A 48 5.18 -0.18 -10.93
CA LYS A 48 4.85 -1.31 -10.06
C LYS A 48 6.09 -1.91 -9.42
N ALA A 49 6.00 -2.32 -8.16
CA ALA A 49 7.05 -3.04 -7.46
C ALA A 49 6.48 -4.27 -6.74
N PHE A 50 7.06 -5.44 -6.97
CA PHE A 50 6.65 -6.69 -6.33
C PHE A 50 7.84 -7.31 -5.60
N VAL A 51 7.76 -7.41 -4.29
CA VAL A 51 8.89 -7.77 -3.41
C VAL A 51 8.49 -8.98 -2.58
N CYS A 52 9.02 -10.16 -2.93
CA CYS A 52 8.80 -11.40 -2.20
C CYS A 52 9.79 -11.46 -1.03
N GLY A 53 9.40 -10.78 0.06
CA GLY A 53 10.11 -10.74 1.32
C GLY A 53 9.89 -9.42 2.05
N VAL A 54 10.68 -9.18 3.10
CA VAL A 54 10.56 -7.99 3.96
C VAL A 54 11.39 -6.84 3.41
N ALA A 55 10.84 -5.63 3.40
CA ALA A 55 11.59 -4.41 3.19
C ALA A 55 12.11 -3.83 4.51
N GLY A 56 13.24 -3.13 4.45
CA GLY A 56 13.76 -2.35 5.57
C GLY A 56 12.85 -1.19 5.99
N GLU A 57 13.45 -0.23 6.69
CA GLU A 57 12.75 0.97 7.16
C GLU A 57 12.36 1.90 6.01
N ARG A 58 11.36 2.75 6.23
CA ARG A 58 10.93 3.82 5.30
C ARG A 58 10.55 3.32 3.91
N PHE A 59 10.01 2.10 3.82
CA PHE A 59 9.42 1.59 2.58
C PHE A 59 8.31 2.53 2.08
N CYS A 60 8.31 2.86 0.78
CA CYS A 60 7.33 3.78 0.17
C CYS A 60 7.31 5.19 0.78
N VAL A 61 8.42 5.64 1.38
CA VAL A 61 8.51 7.02 1.87
C VAL A 61 8.33 8.00 0.72
N ARG A 62 7.41 8.97 0.87
CA ARG A 62 7.03 9.92 -0.17
C ARG A 62 6.60 9.28 -1.50
N ASN A 63 6.03 8.08 -1.48
CA ASN A 63 5.41 7.52 -2.67
C ASN A 63 4.24 8.43 -3.10
N SER A 64 4.22 8.84 -4.36
CA SER A 64 3.22 9.73 -4.94
C SER A 64 2.38 9.06 -6.03
N GLY A 65 2.65 7.80 -6.39
CA GLY A 65 1.86 7.14 -7.43
C GLY A 65 2.26 5.72 -7.83
N ALA A 66 3.33 5.17 -7.28
CA ALA A 66 3.68 3.78 -7.52
C ALA A 66 2.77 2.81 -6.77
N ILE A 67 2.63 1.61 -7.33
CA ILE A 67 1.93 0.47 -6.74
C ILE A 67 2.99 -0.51 -6.24
N ALA A 68 2.94 -0.88 -4.97
CA ALA A 68 3.91 -1.81 -4.39
C ALA A 68 3.21 -2.93 -3.61
N VAL A 69 3.71 -4.15 -3.72
CA VAL A 69 3.31 -5.29 -2.88
C VAL A 69 4.57 -5.91 -2.26
N VAL A 70 4.59 -6.05 -0.94
CA VAL A 70 5.71 -6.55 -0.14
C VAL A 70 5.21 -7.45 0.99
N GLU A 71 6.03 -8.36 1.51
CA GLU A 71 5.61 -9.35 2.52
C GLU A 71 5.83 -8.91 3.96
N GLY A 72 6.50 -7.77 4.17
CA GLY A 72 6.63 -7.10 5.45
C GLY A 72 7.42 -5.81 5.31
N VAL A 73 7.36 -4.92 6.29
CA VAL A 73 8.13 -3.67 6.28
C VAL A 73 8.68 -3.34 7.67
N GLY A 74 9.82 -2.67 7.70
CA GLY A 74 10.37 -2.06 8.92
C GLY A 74 9.61 -0.82 9.39
N ASP A 75 10.26 -0.04 10.25
CA ASP A 75 9.69 1.19 10.83
C ASP A 75 9.47 2.27 9.76
N HIS A 76 8.53 3.19 10.01
CA HIS A 76 8.23 4.33 9.14
C HIS A 76 7.75 3.96 7.73
N GLY A 77 7.16 2.78 7.54
CA GLY A 77 6.55 2.40 6.26
C GLY A 77 5.46 3.38 5.84
N CYS A 78 5.41 3.72 4.55
CA CYS A 78 4.49 4.68 3.93
C CYS A 78 4.53 6.11 4.52
N GLU A 79 5.63 6.48 5.18
CA GLU A 79 5.81 7.82 5.74
C GLU A 79 5.76 8.88 4.61
N TYR A 80 5.00 9.96 4.82
CA TYR A 80 4.78 11.04 3.85
C TYR A 80 4.27 10.60 2.47
N MET A 81 3.64 9.42 2.37
CA MET A 81 3.02 8.97 1.12
C MET A 81 1.87 9.90 0.73
N THR A 82 1.86 10.36 -0.52
CA THR A 82 0.88 11.31 -1.07
C THR A 82 0.05 10.73 -2.21
N GLY A 83 0.32 9.48 -2.62
CA GLY A 83 -0.39 8.81 -3.69
C GLY A 83 0.12 7.39 -3.93
N GLY A 84 -0.55 6.65 -4.81
CA GLY A 84 -0.19 5.26 -5.11
C GLY A 84 -0.85 4.24 -4.18
N ARG A 85 -0.41 2.98 -4.30
CA ARG A 85 -0.95 1.84 -3.54
C ARG A 85 0.19 1.08 -2.87
N ALA A 86 0.04 0.70 -1.61
CA ALA A 86 1.00 -0.15 -0.90
C ALA A 86 0.27 -1.34 -0.26
N VAL A 87 0.59 -2.57 -0.66
CA VAL A 87 0.03 -3.79 -0.07
C VAL A 87 1.12 -4.49 0.74
N ILE A 88 0.89 -4.63 2.04
CA ILE A 88 1.82 -5.25 2.98
C ILE A 88 1.21 -6.58 3.42
N LEU A 89 1.76 -7.69 2.96
CA LEU A 89 1.25 -9.02 3.24
C LEU A 89 1.71 -9.56 4.58
N GLY A 90 2.33 -8.76 5.45
CA GLY A 90 2.78 -9.20 6.77
C GLY A 90 2.99 -8.04 7.73
N ARG A 91 3.91 -8.21 8.67
CA ARG A 91 4.11 -7.26 9.78
C ARG A 91 4.69 -5.93 9.29
N THR A 92 4.28 -4.85 9.95
CA THR A 92 4.87 -3.51 9.81
C THR A 92 5.78 -3.19 11.01
N GLY A 93 6.72 -2.26 10.85
CA GLY A 93 7.38 -1.61 11.97
C GLY A 93 6.52 -0.51 12.60
N LYS A 94 7.12 0.23 13.53
CA LYS A 94 6.52 1.37 14.25
C LYS A 94 6.32 2.57 13.35
N ASN A 95 5.45 3.48 13.80
CA ASN A 95 5.17 4.77 13.16
C ASN A 95 4.77 4.64 11.66
N PHE A 96 4.08 3.55 11.32
CA PHE A 96 3.58 3.32 9.97
C PHE A 96 2.58 4.42 9.57
N ALA A 97 2.64 4.85 8.32
CA ALA A 97 1.80 5.90 7.72
C ALA A 97 1.91 7.30 8.36
N ALA A 98 3.00 7.59 9.08
CA ALA A 98 3.23 8.94 9.62
C ALA A 98 3.27 10.00 8.51
N GLY A 99 2.50 11.07 8.67
CA GLY A 99 2.41 12.15 7.68
C GLY A 99 1.87 11.71 6.30
N MET A 100 1.25 10.52 6.20
CA MET A 100 0.61 10.07 4.96
C MET A 100 -0.60 10.96 4.66
N SER A 101 -0.61 11.60 3.50
CA SER A 101 -1.63 12.57 3.09
C SER A 101 -2.36 12.19 1.80
N GLY A 102 -1.93 11.12 1.10
CA GLY A 102 -2.70 10.55 -0.01
C GLY A 102 -2.32 9.10 -0.34
N GLY A 103 -3.15 8.48 -1.18
CA GLY A 103 -3.01 7.06 -1.56
C GLY A 103 -3.69 6.10 -0.60
N VAL A 104 -3.53 4.80 -0.84
CA VAL A 104 -4.14 3.72 -0.04
C VAL A 104 -3.09 2.68 0.32
N ALA A 105 -3.04 2.28 1.59
CA ALA A 105 -2.27 1.12 2.00
C ALA A 105 -3.19 0.01 2.52
N TYR A 106 -2.93 -1.24 2.11
CA TYR A 106 -3.58 -2.43 2.63
C TYR A 106 -2.57 -3.22 3.45
N VAL A 107 -2.88 -3.52 4.70
CA VAL A 107 -1.97 -4.24 5.61
C VAL A 107 -2.64 -5.49 6.13
N LEU A 108 -1.98 -6.64 6.00
CA LEU A 108 -2.43 -7.90 6.59
C LEU A 108 -2.04 -7.95 8.08
N ASP A 109 -3.02 -7.70 8.95
CA ASP A 109 -2.86 -7.62 10.41
C ASP A 109 -3.41 -8.88 11.11
N GLU A 110 -2.74 -10.02 10.89
CA GLU A 110 -3.11 -11.30 11.52
C GLU A 110 -3.05 -11.25 13.06
N GLY A 111 -2.10 -10.48 13.61
CA GLY A 111 -1.89 -10.29 15.04
C GLY A 111 -2.87 -9.33 15.70
N ARG A 112 -3.67 -8.59 14.93
CA ARG A 112 -4.61 -7.56 15.41
C ARG A 112 -3.93 -6.49 16.26
N ASP A 113 -2.68 -6.20 15.95
CA ASP A 113 -1.79 -5.35 16.73
C ASP A 113 -1.26 -4.15 15.93
N LEU A 114 -1.69 -3.99 14.66
CA LEU A 114 -1.31 -2.85 13.82
C LEU A 114 -1.61 -1.50 14.48
N TYR A 115 -2.67 -1.41 15.27
CA TYR A 115 -3.05 -0.18 15.99
C TYR A 115 -1.96 0.33 16.96
N MET A 116 -1.03 -0.52 17.41
CA MET A 116 0.09 -0.12 18.27
C MET A 116 1.26 0.47 17.48
N ARG A 117 1.30 0.21 16.17
CA ARG A 117 2.39 0.56 15.27
C ARG A 117 2.01 1.64 14.25
N LEU A 118 0.72 1.83 14.03
CA LEU A 118 0.14 2.85 13.16
C LEU A 118 0.23 4.24 13.81
N ASN A 119 0.76 5.21 13.08
CA ASN A 119 0.58 6.62 13.40
C ASN A 119 -0.83 7.04 12.96
N LYS A 120 -1.63 7.56 13.90
CA LYS A 120 -3.07 7.83 13.70
C LYS A 120 -3.39 9.30 13.50
N GLU A 121 -2.37 10.15 13.37
CA GLU A 121 -2.56 11.61 13.31
C GLU A 121 -3.38 12.03 12.09
N PHE A 122 -3.13 11.41 10.93
CA PHE A 122 -3.75 11.80 9.65
C PHE A 122 -4.55 10.69 8.96
N VAL A 123 -4.49 9.45 9.45
CA VAL A 123 -5.03 8.28 8.75
C VAL A 123 -6.08 7.54 9.57
N SER A 124 -7.11 7.04 8.89
CA SER A 124 -8.03 6.04 9.43
C SER A 124 -7.50 4.62 9.19
N MET A 125 -8.00 3.67 9.99
CA MET A 125 -7.78 2.25 9.82
C MET A 125 -9.13 1.56 9.76
N GLU A 126 -9.49 1.05 8.59
CA GLU A 126 -10.80 0.48 8.30
C GLU A 126 -10.67 -0.98 7.84
N GLN A 127 -11.77 -1.74 7.94
CA GLN A 127 -11.84 -3.06 7.33
C GLN A 127 -12.02 -2.93 5.82
N VAL A 128 -11.50 -3.90 5.05
CA VAL A 128 -11.70 -3.94 3.60
C VAL A 128 -13.06 -4.55 3.27
N THR A 129 -14.11 -3.71 3.25
CA THR A 129 -15.50 -4.15 3.02
C THR A 129 -16.04 -3.79 1.64
N GLU A 130 -15.50 -2.75 1.02
CA GLU A 130 -15.99 -2.26 -0.27
C GLU A 130 -15.60 -3.22 -1.41
N LYS A 131 -16.55 -3.52 -2.30
CA LYS A 131 -16.33 -4.48 -3.40
C LYS A 131 -15.16 -4.11 -4.30
N HIS A 132 -14.97 -2.80 -4.55
CA HIS A 132 -13.89 -2.32 -5.39
C HIS A 132 -12.52 -2.48 -4.72
N ASP A 133 -12.42 -2.18 -3.40
CA ASP A 133 -11.20 -2.39 -2.63
C ASP A 133 -10.84 -3.87 -2.53
N ILE A 134 -11.83 -4.74 -2.31
CA ILE A 134 -11.65 -6.20 -2.28
C ILE A 134 -11.10 -6.71 -3.62
N ALA A 135 -11.65 -6.23 -4.73
CA ALA A 135 -11.20 -6.59 -6.07
C ALA A 135 -9.78 -6.09 -6.36
N GLU A 136 -9.48 -4.83 -6.03
CA GLU A 136 -8.15 -4.23 -6.19
C GLU A 136 -7.10 -5.00 -5.38
N LEU A 137 -7.38 -5.23 -4.09
CA LEU A 137 -6.48 -5.98 -3.21
C LEU A 137 -6.19 -7.39 -3.75
N LYS A 138 -7.23 -8.13 -4.15
CA LYS A 138 -7.07 -9.49 -4.69
C LYS A 138 -6.27 -9.49 -5.99
N ASP A 139 -6.49 -8.53 -6.86
CA ASP A 139 -5.75 -8.38 -8.12
C ASP A 139 -4.27 -8.05 -7.86
N LEU A 140 -3.98 -7.12 -6.94
CA LEU A 140 -2.60 -6.77 -6.58
C LEU A 140 -1.83 -7.96 -6.00
N ILE A 141 -2.45 -8.75 -5.13
CA ILE A 141 -1.86 -9.98 -4.59
C ILE A 141 -1.66 -11.03 -5.70
N SER A 142 -2.61 -11.13 -6.64
CA SER A 142 -2.50 -12.04 -7.79
C SER A 142 -1.34 -11.66 -8.70
N GLN A 143 -1.19 -10.37 -9.02
CA GLN A 143 -0.06 -9.86 -9.81
C GLN A 143 1.27 -10.09 -9.09
N HIS A 144 1.33 -9.84 -7.77
CA HIS A 144 2.50 -10.11 -6.96
C HIS A 144 2.88 -11.60 -7.00
N THR A 145 1.91 -12.48 -6.79
CA THR A 145 2.09 -13.94 -6.79
C THR A 145 2.57 -14.45 -8.14
N ALA A 146 1.97 -13.96 -9.23
CA ALA A 146 2.38 -14.32 -10.58
C ALA A 146 3.78 -13.82 -10.93
N ALA A 147 4.16 -12.62 -10.44
CA ALA A 147 5.45 -12.01 -10.71
C ALA A 147 6.60 -12.64 -9.92
N THR A 148 6.34 -13.09 -8.69
CA THR A 148 7.40 -13.49 -7.74
C THR A 148 7.38 -14.98 -7.38
N GLY A 149 6.27 -15.68 -7.63
CA GLY A 149 6.07 -17.04 -7.16
C GLY A 149 5.78 -17.16 -5.65
N SER A 150 5.57 -16.03 -4.95
CA SER A 150 5.37 -15.93 -3.50
C SER A 150 4.49 -17.04 -2.92
N ALA A 151 5.04 -17.75 -1.92
CA ALA A 151 4.29 -18.75 -1.17
C ALA A 151 3.20 -18.10 -0.31
N ARG A 152 3.49 -16.94 0.29
CA ARG A 152 2.55 -16.17 1.11
C ARG A 152 1.38 -15.65 0.29
N GLY A 153 1.65 -15.06 -0.87
CA GLY A 153 0.63 -14.65 -1.83
C GLY A 153 -0.26 -15.80 -2.29
N LYS A 154 0.33 -16.98 -2.60
CA LYS A 154 -0.44 -18.19 -2.92
C LYS A 154 -1.36 -18.63 -1.77
N ALA A 155 -0.85 -18.66 -0.55
CA ALA A 155 -1.63 -19.05 0.63
C ALA A 155 -2.80 -18.08 0.87
N ILE A 156 -2.55 -16.78 0.76
CA ILE A 156 -3.58 -15.75 0.90
C ILE A 156 -4.64 -15.89 -0.20
N LEU A 157 -4.25 -16.10 -1.45
CA LEU A 157 -5.21 -16.24 -2.56
C LEU A 157 -6.05 -17.52 -2.47
N ALA A 158 -5.47 -18.62 -1.99
CA ALA A 158 -6.16 -19.89 -1.81
C ALA A 158 -7.28 -19.80 -0.76
N GLU A 159 -7.06 -19.07 0.33
CA GLU A 159 -8.05 -18.85 1.39
C GLU A 159 -8.44 -17.38 1.56
N PHE A 160 -8.60 -16.65 0.44
CA PHE A 160 -8.75 -15.19 0.46
C PHE A 160 -9.87 -14.70 1.37
N SER A 161 -11.04 -15.36 1.34
CA SER A 161 -12.18 -15.01 2.20
C SER A 161 -11.87 -15.12 3.70
N ARG A 162 -10.95 -16.02 4.08
CA ARG A 162 -10.52 -16.20 5.47
C ARG A 162 -9.51 -15.13 5.89
N TYR A 163 -8.63 -14.70 4.98
CA TYR A 163 -7.66 -13.63 5.25
C TYR A 163 -8.29 -12.24 5.21
N LEU A 164 -9.35 -12.03 4.43
CA LEU A 164 -9.96 -10.71 4.21
C LEU A 164 -10.29 -9.94 5.51
N PRO A 165 -10.85 -10.54 6.57
CA PRO A 165 -11.14 -9.84 7.83
C PRO A 165 -9.90 -9.30 8.57
N PHE A 166 -8.71 -9.84 8.26
CA PHE A 166 -7.44 -9.41 8.84
C PHE A 166 -6.77 -8.28 8.03
N PHE A 167 -7.22 -8.02 6.80
CA PHE A 167 -6.74 -6.86 6.06
C PHE A 167 -7.33 -5.57 6.61
N LYS A 168 -6.46 -4.57 6.74
CA LYS A 168 -6.80 -3.19 7.09
C LYS A 168 -6.51 -2.27 5.92
N LYS A 169 -7.48 -1.43 5.58
CA LYS A 169 -7.30 -0.29 4.68
C LYS A 169 -6.88 0.91 5.52
N ILE A 170 -5.71 1.46 5.20
CA ILE A 170 -5.18 2.68 5.77
C ILE A 170 -5.30 3.76 4.71
N LEU A 171 -6.01 4.83 5.04
CA LEU A 171 -6.15 6.00 4.17
C LEU A 171 -6.20 7.30 4.97
N PRO A 172 -5.70 8.42 4.41
CA PRO A 172 -5.79 9.72 5.06
C PRO A 172 -7.22 10.25 5.13
N TYR A 173 -7.57 10.92 6.23
CA TYR A 173 -8.92 11.43 6.46
C TYR A 173 -9.39 12.39 5.35
N ASP A 174 -8.53 13.34 4.96
CA ASP A 174 -8.88 14.32 3.93
C ASP A 174 -8.95 13.67 2.54
N TYR A 175 -8.13 12.65 2.30
CA TYR A 175 -8.19 11.88 1.07
C TYR A 175 -9.48 11.07 0.98
N ASP A 176 -9.90 10.40 2.05
CA ASP A 176 -11.20 9.70 2.12
C ASP A 176 -12.36 10.65 1.83
N ARG A 177 -12.37 11.81 2.50
CA ARG A 177 -13.39 12.85 2.32
C ARG A 177 -13.46 13.32 0.86
N MET A 178 -12.31 13.56 0.24
CA MET A 178 -12.23 13.91 -1.18
C MET A 178 -12.82 12.81 -2.05
N LEU A 179 -12.41 11.54 -1.87
CA LEU A 179 -12.89 10.41 -2.66
C LEU A 179 -14.41 10.21 -2.55
N ARG A 180 -14.97 10.33 -1.34
CA ARG A 180 -16.42 10.25 -1.13
C ARG A 180 -17.16 11.39 -1.84
N THR A 181 -16.60 12.59 -1.80
CA THR A 181 -17.19 13.75 -2.48
C THR A 181 -17.18 13.56 -4.00
N ILE A 182 -16.08 13.08 -4.57
CA ILE A 182 -15.96 12.76 -6.00
C ILE A 182 -17.00 11.72 -6.40
N ALA A 183 -17.11 10.61 -5.65
CA ALA A 183 -18.08 9.56 -5.93
C ALA A 183 -19.53 10.07 -5.93
N GLN A 184 -19.90 10.90 -4.95
CA GLN A 184 -21.23 11.52 -4.90
C GLN A 184 -21.52 12.46 -6.09
N MET A 185 -20.49 13.09 -6.65
CA MET A 185 -20.63 13.97 -7.81
C MET A 185 -20.72 13.18 -9.11
N GLU A 186 -19.96 12.09 -9.24
CA GLU A 186 -20.09 11.14 -10.36
C GLU A 186 -21.48 10.49 -10.38
N GLU A 187 -22.03 10.11 -9.22
CA GLU A 187 -23.42 9.61 -9.10
C GLU A 187 -24.48 10.63 -9.56
N LYS A 188 -24.17 11.92 -9.47
CA LYS A 188 -25.02 13.02 -9.99
C LYS A 188 -24.82 13.27 -11.49
N GLY A 189 -23.99 12.46 -12.16
CA GLY A 189 -23.77 12.50 -13.61
C GLY A 189 -22.63 13.42 -14.05
N MET A 190 -21.78 13.92 -13.14
CA MET A 190 -20.58 14.67 -13.53
C MET A 190 -19.54 13.73 -14.12
N SER A 191 -18.73 14.23 -15.06
CA SER A 191 -17.51 13.52 -15.46
C SER A 191 -16.53 13.50 -14.29
N ARG A 192 -15.62 12.52 -14.27
CA ARG A 192 -14.59 12.41 -13.24
C ARG A 192 -13.76 13.69 -13.06
N GLU A 193 -13.33 14.28 -14.17
CA GLU A 193 -12.54 15.52 -14.17
C GLU A 193 -13.33 16.68 -13.54
N GLN A 194 -14.62 16.79 -13.85
CA GLN A 194 -15.50 17.80 -13.26
C GLN A 194 -15.73 17.53 -11.77
N ALA A 195 -15.97 16.26 -11.40
CA ALA A 195 -16.17 15.84 -10.02
C ALA A 195 -14.93 16.10 -9.16
N GLU A 196 -13.72 15.88 -9.68
CA GLU A 196 -12.46 16.16 -8.98
C GLU A 196 -12.28 17.66 -8.70
N VAL A 197 -12.55 18.52 -9.69
CA VAL A 197 -12.47 19.98 -9.53
C VAL A 197 -13.51 20.49 -8.54
N GLU A 198 -14.76 20.07 -8.66
CA GLU A 198 -15.84 20.52 -7.78
C GLU A 198 -15.65 19.99 -6.35
N ALA A 199 -15.23 18.74 -6.19
CA ALA A 199 -14.90 18.17 -4.88
C ALA A 199 -13.80 18.95 -4.18
N PHE A 200 -12.78 19.40 -4.92
CA PHE A 200 -11.73 20.25 -4.37
C PHE A 200 -12.30 21.57 -3.82
N TYR A 201 -13.14 22.26 -4.56
CA TYR A 201 -13.76 23.51 -4.08
C TYR A 201 -14.65 23.29 -2.86
N VAL A 202 -15.45 22.22 -2.84
CA VAL A 202 -16.31 21.88 -1.69
C VAL A 202 -15.49 21.58 -0.44
N ASN A 203 -14.42 20.80 -0.56
CA ASN A 203 -13.60 20.39 0.58
C ASN A 203 -12.67 21.50 1.08
N THR A 204 -12.27 22.46 0.24
CA THR A 204 -11.40 23.58 0.64
C THR A 204 -12.19 24.80 1.13
N ARG A 205 -13.36 25.11 0.55
CA ARG A 205 -14.22 26.23 1.02
C ARG A 205 -15.08 25.88 2.23
N GLY A 206 -15.31 24.59 2.49
CA GLY A 206 -16.07 24.11 3.65
C GLY A 206 -15.35 24.23 4.99
N GLY A 207 -14.06 24.61 5.01
CA GLY A 207 -13.25 24.77 6.23
C GLY A 207 -13.33 26.16 6.90
N GLU A 208 -14.06 27.12 6.32
CA GLU A 208 -14.26 28.47 6.88
C GLU A 208 -15.53 28.62 7.73
N ARG A 209 -15.94 27.57 8.46
CA ARG A 209 -17.05 27.68 9.44
C ARG A 209 -16.68 27.15 10.81
#